data_AF-A0A2R6R853-F1
#
_entry.id   AF-A0A2R6R853-F1
#
_cell.length_a   1.000
_cell.length_b   1.000
_cell.length_c   1.000
_cell.angle_alpha   90.00
_cell.angle_beta   90.00
_cell.angle_gamma   90.00
#
_symmetry.space_group_name_H-M   'P 1'
#
loop_
_entity.id
_entity.type
_entity.pdbx_description
1 polymer ?
#
loop_
_entity_poly.entity_id
_entity_poly.type
_entity_poly.pdbx_seq_one_letter_code
_entity_poly.pdbx_strand_id
1 'polypeptide(L)'
;MYICVPHYVSIKVSELNCHKRLNSICSLRRDFRVFVVASTMNEEAWNYIPAAPIFLPEGPWKQIPGGVSAAKGFKAAGMYGGLRVKGEKPDLALVTCDVDAISAGAFTTNVVGAAPVIYCKKALDFTPTARAVLINAGQANAATGNAGYQDVIESSSALAKLLQLKPEEVLIESTGVIGQRIKKEAFLNSLPKLVNLLSPTIEGADSAAVAITTTDLVSKSVAIESEVGGTRIRVGGNGEGFWDDPP
;
A
#
# COMPACT_ATOMS: atom_id res chain seq x y z
N MET A 1 -37.19 -18.73 -15.77
CA MET A 1 -36.58 -17.40 -15.57
C MET A 1 -36.87 -17.01 -14.12
N TYR A 2 -35.92 -17.25 -13.22
CA TYR A 2 -36.08 -16.96 -11.78
C TYR A 2 -35.08 -15.89 -11.41
N ILE A 3 -35.59 -14.79 -10.89
CA ILE A 3 -34.86 -13.63 -10.39
C ILE A 3 -34.54 -13.91 -8.91
N CYS A 4 -33.26 -14.00 -8.56
CA CYS A 4 -32.81 -14.06 -7.17
C CYS A 4 -32.42 -12.64 -6.71
N VAL A 5 -33.14 -12.11 -5.73
CA VAL A 5 -32.78 -10.88 -5.02
C VAL A 5 -32.30 -11.26 -3.62
N PRO A 6 -31.04 -11.00 -3.24
CA PRO A 6 -30.55 -11.34 -1.91
C PRO A 6 -31.15 -10.38 -0.88
N HIS A 7 -31.90 -10.91 0.08
CA HIS A 7 -32.34 -10.16 1.26
C HIS A 7 -31.37 -10.48 2.41
N TYR A 8 -30.67 -9.46 2.90
CA TYR A 8 -29.85 -9.58 4.10
C TYR A 8 -30.74 -9.41 5.34
N VAL A 9 -30.81 -10.44 6.18
CA VAL A 9 -31.44 -10.38 7.49
C VAL A 9 -30.34 -10.41 8.55
N SER A 10 -30.16 -9.32 9.28
CA SER A 10 -29.23 -9.24 10.40
C SER A 10 -29.98 -9.58 11.69
N ILE A 11 -29.59 -10.68 12.35
CA ILE A 11 -30.11 -11.04 13.67
C ILE A 11 -29.03 -10.73 14.71
N LYS A 12 -29.35 -9.82 15.64
CA LYS A 12 -28.48 -9.48 16.77
C LYS A 12 -28.77 -10.46 17.90
N VAL A 13 -27.83 -11.36 18.20
CA VAL A 13 -27.96 -12.29 19.32
C VAL A 13 -27.19 -11.72 20.51
N SER A 14 -27.92 -11.27 21.52
CA SER A 14 -27.36 -10.86 22.81
C SER A 14 -26.97 -12.09 23.63
N GLU A 15 -25.81 -12.02 24.28
CA GLU A 15 -25.20 -13.05 25.14
C GLU A 15 -26.20 -13.69 26.11
N LEU A 16 -26.16 -15.02 26.23
CA LEU A 16 -26.82 -15.76 27.29
C LEU A 16 -25.93 -16.92 27.78
N ASN A 17 -25.25 -16.65 28.90
CA ASN A 17 -24.87 -17.66 29.89
C ASN A 17 -26.14 -18.37 30.40
N CYS A 18 -26.16 -19.71 30.43
CA CYS A 18 -26.53 -20.54 31.60
C CYS A 18 -26.89 -22.00 31.19
N HIS A 19 -26.67 -22.90 32.14
CA HIS A 19 -26.75 -24.36 32.14
C HIS A 19 -28.16 -25.00 32.03
N LYS A 20 -28.14 -26.27 31.58
CA LYS A 20 -29.05 -27.45 31.86
C LYS A 20 -30.18 -27.84 30.87
N ARG A 21 -30.02 -29.11 30.42
CA ARG A 21 -30.96 -30.24 30.19
C ARG A 21 -32.17 -30.16 29.22
N LEU A 22 -32.28 -31.27 28.46
CA LEU A 22 -33.29 -31.71 27.49
C LEU A 22 -34.76 -31.75 27.98
N ASN A 23 -35.74 -31.49 27.09
CA ASN A 23 -36.58 -32.53 26.43
C ASN A 23 -37.68 -31.96 25.50
N SER A 24 -37.89 -32.65 24.37
CA SER A 24 -39.13 -32.92 23.57
C SER A 24 -40.08 -31.78 23.15
N ILE A 25 -40.36 -31.67 21.83
CA ILE A 25 -41.71 -31.76 21.21
C ILE A 25 -41.63 -31.61 19.67
N CYS A 26 -42.38 -32.46 18.96
CA CYS A 26 -42.58 -32.46 17.50
C CYS A 26 -43.40 -31.24 17.01
N SER A 27 -43.01 -30.64 15.88
CA SER A 27 -43.97 -30.18 14.85
C SER A 27 -43.27 -29.86 13.52
N LEU A 28 -44.00 -30.08 12.42
CA LEU A 28 -43.59 -29.90 11.02
C LEU A 28 -42.94 -28.55 10.75
N ARG A 29 -41.77 -28.51 10.10
CA ARG A 29 -41.25 -27.31 9.43
C ARG A 29 -40.27 -27.69 8.33
N ARG A 30 -40.43 -27.01 7.19
CA ARG A 30 -39.58 -27.09 5.99
C ARG A 30 -38.10 -27.08 6.37
N ASP A 31 -37.33 -28.04 5.86
CA ASP A 31 -35.88 -28.11 6.00
C ASP A 31 -35.23 -26.92 5.27
N PHE A 32 -35.05 -25.82 5.98
CA PHE A 32 -34.09 -24.79 5.58
C PHE A 32 -32.73 -25.19 6.12
N ARG A 33 -31.85 -25.68 5.25
CA ARG A 33 -30.42 -25.82 5.58
C ARG A 33 -29.82 -24.43 5.73
N VAL A 34 -29.72 -23.95 6.97
CA VAL A 34 -28.93 -22.78 7.31
C VAL A 34 -27.48 -23.23 7.38
N PHE A 35 -26.68 -22.85 6.38
CA PHE A 35 -25.23 -22.98 6.46
C PHE A 35 -24.71 -21.82 7.31
N VAL A 36 -24.39 -22.10 8.58
CA VAL A 36 -23.62 -21.17 9.41
C VAL A 36 -22.16 -21.39 9.07
N VAL A 37 -21.59 -20.51 8.25
CA VAL A 37 -20.14 -20.44 8.06
C VAL A 37 -19.60 -19.60 9.20
N ALA A 38 -19.14 -20.25 10.26
CA ALA A 38 -18.35 -19.59 11.28
C ALA A 38 -16.92 -19.52 10.73
N SER A 39 -16.56 -18.40 10.09
CA SER A 39 -15.16 -18.11 9.81
C SER A 39 -14.47 -17.80 11.13
N THR A 40 -13.50 -18.62 11.52
CA THR A 40 -12.52 -18.22 12.52
C THR A 40 -11.91 -16.92 12.04
N MET A 41 -12.09 -15.83 12.79
CA MET A 41 -11.41 -14.57 12.51
C MET A 41 -9.91 -14.81 12.70
N ASN A 42 -9.21 -15.20 11.63
CA ASN A 42 -7.76 -15.14 11.60
C ASN A 42 -7.36 -13.67 11.80
N GLU A 43 -6.28 -13.42 12.53
CA GLU A 43 -5.68 -12.09 12.68
C GLU A 43 -5.34 -11.45 11.30
N GLU A 44 -5.32 -12.24 10.23
CA GLU A 44 -5.15 -11.84 8.83
C GLU A 44 -6.26 -10.92 8.29
N ALA A 45 -7.48 -10.95 8.85
CA ALA A 45 -8.62 -10.20 8.31
C ALA A 45 -8.46 -8.67 8.44
N TRP A 46 -7.72 -8.19 9.45
CA TRP A 46 -7.48 -6.74 9.64
C TRP A 46 -6.40 -6.17 8.71
N ASN A 47 -5.58 -7.03 8.10
CA ASN A 47 -4.50 -6.64 7.19
C ASN A 47 -4.90 -6.68 5.72
N TYR A 48 -6.11 -7.19 5.42
CA TYR A 48 -6.59 -7.31 4.05
C TYR A 48 -7.24 -6.00 3.59
N ILE A 49 -6.55 -5.27 2.72
CA ILE A 49 -7.12 -4.16 1.96
C ILE A 49 -7.46 -4.70 0.56
N PRO A 50 -8.73 -4.70 0.14
CA PRO A 50 -9.09 -5.13 -1.21
C PRO A 50 -8.49 -4.19 -2.27
N ALA A 51 -8.21 -4.74 -3.45
CA ALA A 51 -7.81 -3.92 -4.60
C ALA A 51 -8.99 -3.12 -5.14
N ALA A 52 -8.74 -1.87 -5.51
CA ALA A 52 -9.74 -1.00 -6.11
C ALA A 52 -10.13 -1.47 -7.53
N PRO A 53 -11.38 -1.30 -7.96
CA PRO A 53 -11.71 -1.42 -9.37
C PRO A 53 -11.01 -0.30 -10.15
N ILE A 54 -10.14 -0.66 -11.10
CA ILE A 54 -9.43 0.31 -11.94
C ILE A 54 -10.13 0.41 -13.30
N PHE A 55 -10.60 1.60 -13.63
CA PHE A 55 -11.15 1.92 -14.94
C PHE A 55 -10.10 2.62 -15.80
N LEU A 56 -9.68 1.98 -16.88
CA LEU A 56 -8.76 2.56 -17.84
C LEU A 56 -9.54 3.15 -19.03
N PRO A 57 -9.16 4.34 -19.53
CA PRO A 57 -9.70 4.84 -20.78
C PRO A 57 -9.32 3.93 -21.95
N GLU A 58 -10.10 4.00 -23.04
CA GLU A 58 -9.77 3.33 -24.29
C GLU A 58 -8.46 3.87 -24.88
N GLY A 59 -7.65 2.98 -25.43
CA GLY A 59 -6.39 3.36 -26.08
C GLY A 59 -5.59 2.15 -26.57
N PRO A 60 -4.43 2.38 -27.20
CA PRO A 60 -3.58 1.32 -27.74
C PRO A 60 -2.77 0.60 -26.63
N TRP A 61 -3.44 0.22 -25.53
CA TRP A 61 -2.84 -0.50 -24.42
C TRP A 61 -3.77 -1.59 -23.88
N LYS A 62 -3.18 -2.58 -23.23
CA LYS A 62 -3.88 -3.67 -22.54
C LYS A 62 -3.51 -3.66 -21.08
N GLN A 63 -4.50 -3.75 -20.19
CA GLN A 63 -4.24 -3.95 -18.77
C GLN A 63 -3.55 -5.30 -18.51
N ILE A 64 -2.51 -5.27 -17.68
CA ILE A 64 -1.76 -6.45 -17.25
C ILE A 64 -1.61 -6.42 -15.71
N PRO A 65 -1.39 -7.57 -15.06
CA PRO A 65 -1.09 -7.59 -13.63
C PRO A 65 0.33 -7.10 -13.35
N GLY A 66 0.64 -6.84 -12.06
CA GLY A 66 2.00 -6.60 -11.58
C GLY A 66 2.28 -5.17 -11.12
N GLY A 67 1.34 -4.22 -11.27
CA GLY A 67 1.52 -2.85 -10.77
C GLY A 67 2.89 -2.28 -11.11
N VAL A 68 3.56 -1.69 -10.11
CA VAL A 68 4.92 -1.15 -10.21
C VAL A 68 6.01 -2.17 -10.62
N SER A 69 5.82 -3.48 -10.39
CA SER A 69 6.78 -4.53 -10.79
C SER A 69 6.52 -5.10 -12.19
N ALA A 70 5.47 -4.67 -12.89
CA ALA A 70 5.16 -5.14 -14.24
C ALA A 70 6.27 -4.78 -15.26
N ALA A 71 6.91 -3.63 -15.07
CA ALA A 71 8.07 -3.20 -15.83
C ALA A 71 9.32 -3.98 -15.41
N LYS A 72 10.13 -4.40 -16.39
CA LYS A 72 11.34 -5.19 -16.14
C LYS A 72 12.34 -4.39 -15.30
N GLY A 73 12.98 -5.07 -14.36
CA GLY A 73 13.98 -4.48 -13.46
C GLY A 73 13.39 -3.82 -12.22
N PHE A 74 12.06 -3.73 -12.10
CA PHE A 74 11.41 -3.22 -10.88
C PHE A 74 11.09 -4.34 -9.90
N LYS A 75 11.35 -4.06 -8.62
CA LYS A 75 10.97 -4.91 -7.49
C LYS A 75 10.25 -4.06 -6.45
N ALA A 76 9.35 -4.67 -5.71
CA ALA A 76 8.59 -3.99 -4.68
C ALA A 76 8.37 -4.89 -3.46
N ALA A 77 8.18 -4.26 -2.32
CA ALA A 77 7.75 -4.89 -1.09
C ALA A 77 6.98 -3.88 -0.23
N GLY A 78 5.96 -4.36 0.47
CA GLY A 78 5.34 -3.63 1.57
C GLY A 78 5.19 -4.51 2.79
N MET A 79 5.37 -3.92 3.97
CA MET A 79 5.25 -4.63 5.24
C MET A 79 4.82 -3.71 6.38
N TYR A 80 4.52 -4.32 7.52
CA TYR A 80 4.39 -3.60 8.78
C TYR A 80 5.78 -3.24 9.33
N GLY A 81 6.05 -1.93 9.44
CA GLY A 81 7.24 -1.33 10.02
C GLY A 81 7.00 -0.69 11.40
N GLY A 82 5.77 -0.73 11.94
CA GLY A 82 5.48 -0.21 13.29
C GLY A 82 5.35 1.32 13.37
N LEU A 83 5.07 1.96 12.24
CA LEU A 83 5.02 3.41 12.10
C LEU A 83 3.68 3.98 12.55
N ARG A 84 2.57 3.31 12.23
CA ARG A 84 1.23 3.72 12.68
C ARG A 84 1.10 3.73 14.20
N VAL A 85 0.23 4.61 14.71
CA VAL A 85 -0.04 4.72 16.15
C VAL A 85 -0.83 3.51 16.67
N LYS A 86 -1.70 2.94 15.82
CA LYS A 86 -2.56 1.80 16.17
C LYS A 86 -2.62 0.81 15.01
N GLY A 87 -2.72 -0.47 15.37
CA GLY A 87 -2.86 -1.58 14.43
C GLY A 87 -1.53 -2.02 13.82
N GLU A 88 -1.59 -3.16 13.15
CA GLU A 88 -0.43 -3.82 12.50
C GLU A 88 -0.53 -3.80 10.97
N LYS A 89 -1.37 -2.91 10.45
CA LYS A 89 -1.55 -2.68 9.02
C LYS A 89 -0.20 -2.29 8.40
N PRO A 90 0.18 -2.86 7.23
CA PRO A 90 1.37 -2.45 6.51
C PRO A 90 1.47 -0.92 6.37
N ASP A 91 2.67 -0.39 6.57
CA ASP A 91 2.92 1.05 6.67
C ASP A 91 4.30 1.49 6.17
N LEU A 92 5.07 0.56 5.60
CA LEU A 92 6.34 0.83 4.97
C LEU A 92 6.44 0.04 3.65
N ALA A 93 6.75 0.74 2.58
CA ALA A 93 6.91 0.20 1.25
C ALA A 93 8.25 0.62 0.64
N LEU A 94 8.78 -0.23 -0.24
CA LEU A 94 9.96 0.06 -1.03
C LEU A 94 9.74 -0.41 -2.46
N VAL A 95 10.05 0.45 -3.41
CA VAL A 95 10.15 0.12 -4.83
C VAL A 95 11.59 0.37 -5.28
N THR A 96 12.21 -0.58 -5.96
CA THR A 96 13.59 -0.46 -6.46
C THR A 96 13.69 -0.76 -7.95
N CYS A 97 14.67 -0.16 -8.62
CA CYS A 97 15.08 -0.51 -9.98
C CYS A 97 16.49 -1.12 -9.99
N ASP A 98 16.65 -2.22 -10.72
CA ASP A 98 17.93 -2.94 -10.88
C ASP A 98 18.96 -2.11 -11.68
N VAL A 99 18.52 -1.11 -12.44
CA VAL A 99 19.35 -0.21 -13.24
C VAL A 99 19.04 1.24 -12.91
N ASP A 100 19.91 2.16 -13.34
CA ASP A 100 19.66 3.60 -13.25
C ASP A 100 18.39 3.96 -14.03
N ALA A 101 17.34 4.37 -13.32
CA ALA A 101 16.07 4.74 -13.94
C ALA A 101 15.97 6.25 -14.07
N ILE A 102 15.80 6.75 -15.30
CA ILE A 102 15.49 8.17 -15.54
C ILE A 102 14.26 8.52 -14.73
N SER A 103 14.40 9.54 -13.89
CA SER A 103 13.40 9.88 -12.87
C SER A 103 12.92 11.31 -13.07
N ALA A 104 11.62 11.49 -12.88
CA ALA A 104 10.96 12.78 -12.91
C ALA A 104 9.91 12.82 -11.79
N GLY A 105 9.66 14.01 -11.24
CA GLY A 105 8.73 14.19 -10.13
C GLY A 105 7.90 15.45 -10.30
N ALA A 106 6.59 15.31 -10.10
CA ALA A 106 5.69 16.44 -9.91
C ALA A 106 5.29 16.49 -8.44
N PHE A 107 5.37 17.67 -7.84
CA PHE A 107 5.19 17.84 -6.40
C PHE A 107 4.07 18.85 -6.11
N THR A 108 3.52 18.78 -4.90
CA THR A 108 2.56 19.77 -4.43
C THR A 108 3.08 21.21 -4.60
N THR A 109 2.17 22.10 -5.02
CA THR A 109 2.38 23.55 -5.09
C THR A 109 2.11 24.25 -3.77
N ASN A 110 1.66 23.50 -2.75
CA ASN A 110 1.45 24.05 -1.41
C ASN A 110 2.76 24.59 -0.83
N VAL A 111 2.70 25.80 -0.27
CA VAL A 111 3.83 26.48 0.39
C VAL A 111 4.37 25.69 1.59
N VAL A 112 3.52 24.88 2.24
CA VAL A 112 3.89 24.02 3.37
C VAL A 112 4.26 22.62 2.86
N GLY A 113 5.29 22.55 2.03
CA GLY A 113 5.85 21.28 1.55
C GLY A 113 6.41 20.44 2.69
N ALA A 114 6.10 19.14 2.72
CA ALA A 114 6.67 18.22 3.70
C ALA A 114 8.18 18.06 3.52
N ALA A 115 8.89 17.64 4.56
CA ALA A 115 10.32 17.34 4.49
C ALA A 115 10.70 16.41 3.32
N PRO A 116 10.01 15.27 3.06
CA PRO A 116 10.30 14.40 1.90
C PRO A 116 10.12 15.10 0.55
N VAL A 117 9.10 15.98 0.41
CA VAL A 117 8.88 16.74 -0.83
C VAL A 117 10.06 17.66 -1.14
N ILE A 118 10.54 18.39 -0.12
CA ILE A 118 11.67 19.32 -0.28
C ILE A 118 12.95 18.53 -0.63
N TYR A 119 13.15 17.39 0.01
CA TYR A 119 14.28 16.50 -0.25
C TYR A 119 14.25 15.95 -1.69
N CYS A 120 13.13 15.36 -2.12
CA CYS A 120 13.01 14.76 -3.46
C CYS A 120 13.16 15.77 -4.59
N LYS A 121 12.68 17.01 -4.43
CA LYS A 121 12.96 18.11 -5.38
C LYS A 121 14.46 18.30 -5.56
N LYS A 122 15.20 18.45 -4.46
CA LYS A 122 16.67 18.64 -4.50
C LYS A 122 17.41 17.42 -5.05
N ALA A 123 16.96 16.21 -4.73
CA ALA A 123 17.55 14.98 -5.24
C ALA A 123 17.41 14.90 -6.77
N LEU A 124 16.22 15.18 -7.30
CA LEU A 124 15.95 15.18 -8.75
C LEU A 124 16.61 16.35 -9.50
N ASP A 125 16.84 17.49 -8.85
CA ASP A 125 17.64 18.58 -9.42
C ASP A 125 19.14 18.22 -9.50
N PHE A 126 19.61 17.33 -8.62
CA PHE A 126 21.01 16.92 -8.53
C PHE A 126 21.34 15.75 -9.46
N THR A 127 20.46 14.75 -9.56
CA THR A 127 20.65 13.56 -10.40
C THR A 127 19.43 13.31 -11.30
N PRO A 128 19.65 12.99 -12.60
CA PRO A 128 18.55 12.65 -13.52
C PRO A 128 18.01 11.24 -13.29
N THR A 129 18.65 10.44 -12.43
CA THR A 129 18.28 9.04 -12.17
C THR A 129 18.07 8.77 -10.70
N ALA A 130 17.18 7.82 -10.41
CA ALA A 130 16.96 7.26 -9.08
C ALA A 130 16.78 5.74 -9.21
N ARG A 131 17.02 5.03 -8.11
CA ARG A 131 16.94 3.56 -8.06
C ARG A 131 16.06 3.04 -6.94
N ALA A 132 15.63 3.88 -6.01
CA ALA A 132 14.71 3.49 -4.95
C ALA A 132 13.71 4.60 -4.62
N VAL A 133 12.49 4.19 -4.30
CA VAL A 133 11.47 5.03 -3.65
C VAL A 133 11.06 4.33 -2.36
N LEU A 134 11.35 4.96 -1.22
CA LEU A 134 11.01 4.46 0.11
C LEU A 134 9.83 5.26 0.65
N ILE A 135 8.74 4.58 0.98
CA ILE A 135 7.45 5.21 1.24
C ILE A 135 6.95 4.76 2.60
N ASN A 136 6.58 5.69 3.48
CA ASN A 136 5.89 5.35 4.72
C ASN A 136 4.50 5.96 4.82
N ALA A 137 3.63 5.23 5.50
CA ALA A 137 2.32 5.71 5.94
C ALA A 137 2.28 5.86 7.47
N GLY A 138 1.44 6.77 7.96
CA GLY A 138 1.22 7.03 9.38
C GLY A 138 1.63 8.44 9.80
N GLN A 139 2.81 8.90 9.39
CA GLN A 139 3.31 10.26 9.62
C GLN A 139 3.78 10.86 8.30
N ALA A 140 3.21 12.01 7.94
CA ALA A 140 3.56 12.72 6.71
C ALA A 140 4.94 13.40 6.76
N ASN A 141 5.54 13.51 7.96
CA ASN A 141 6.76 14.27 8.19
C ASN A 141 6.67 15.71 7.62
N ALA A 142 5.49 16.30 7.77
CA ALA A 142 5.17 17.66 7.36
C ALA A 142 5.12 18.57 8.58
N ALA A 143 5.53 19.84 8.42
CA ALA A 143 5.63 20.81 9.52
C ALA A 143 6.51 20.35 10.70
N THR A 144 7.58 19.60 10.41
CA THR A 144 8.52 19.02 11.40
C THR A 144 9.88 19.72 11.46
N GLY A 145 10.05 20.79 10.67
CA GLY A 145 11.27 21.62 10.64
C GLY A 145 12.53 20.86 10.23
N ASN A 146 13.69 21.41 10.63
CA ASN A 146 15.00 20.83 10.31
C ASN A 146 15.17 19.40 10.83
N ALA A 147 14.55 19.09 11.97
CA ALA A 147 14.64 17.77 12.56
C ALA A 147 13.94 16.71 11.69
N GLY A 148 12.78 17.04 11.11
CA GLY A 148 12.11 16.17 10.15
C GLY A 148 12.87 16.03 8.84
N TYR A 149 13.52 17.10 8.35
CA TYR A 149 14.39 17.01 7.17
C TYR A 149 15.62 16.14 7.42
N GLN A 150 16.21 16.23 8.61
CA GLN A 150 17.31 15.37 9.02
C GLN A 150 16.90 13.89 9.06
N ASP A 151 15.67 13.58 9.48
CA ASP A 151 15.14 12.21 9.43
C ASP A 151 15.10 11.67 8.00
N VAL A 152 14.77 12.51 7.00
CA VAL A 152 14.76 12.10 5.59
C VAL A 152 16.17 11.77 5.10
N ILE A 153 17.17 12.61 5.42
CA ILE A 153 18.58 12.38 5.05
C ILE A 153 19.10 11.08 5.68
N GLU A 154 18.80 10.86 6.96
CA GLU A 154 19.25 9.65 7.66
C GLU A 154 18.59 8.39 7.10
N SER A 155 17.29 8.45 6.81
CA SER A 155 16.54 7.37 6.17
C SER A 155 17.07 7.04 4.77
N SER A 156 17.28 8.05 3.92
CA SER A 156 17.81 7.83 2.57
C SER A 156 19.23 7.27 2.62
N SER A 157 20.09 7.80 3.49
CA SER A 157 21.45 7.32 3.68
C SER A 157 21.50 5.88 4.22
N ALA A 158 20.60 5.52 5.13
CA ALA A 158 20.54 4.17 5.68
C ALA A 158 20.10 3.15 4.61
N LEU A 159 19.05 3.46 3.85
CA LEU A 159 18.62 2.59 2.75
C LEU A 159 19.67 2.50 1.65
N ALA A 160 20.29 3.63 1.28
CA ALA A 160 21.34 3.67 0.27
C ALA A 160 22.51 2.75 0.62
N LYS A 161 22.94 2.72 1.89
CA LYS A 161 23.96 1.77 2.37
C LYS A 161 23.55 0.31 2.18
N LEU A 162 22.30 -0.04 2.49
CA LEU A 162 21.80 -1.41 2.34
C LEU A 162 21.73 -1.84 0.87
N LEU A 163 21.39 -0.92 -0.03
CA LEU A 163 21.26 -1.18 -1.46
C LEU A 163 22.54 -0.90 -2.26
N GLN A 164 23.61 -0.44 -1.60
CA GLN A 164 24.86 0.01 -2.24
C GLN A 164 24.64 1.10 -3.29
N LEU A 165 23.77 2.07 -2.96
CA LEU A 165 23.43 3.23 -3.77
C LEU A 165 24.04 4.50 -3.15
N LYS A 166 23.98 5.60 -3.91
CA LYS A 166 24.16 6.93 -3.34
C LYS A 166 22.85 7.42 -2.69
N PRO A 167 22.91 8.21 -1.60
CA PRO A 167 21.71 8.74 -0.95
C PRO A 167 20.77 9.48 -1.91
N GLU A 168 21.31 10.25 -2.86
CA GLU A 168 20.56 11.00 -3.87
C GLU A 168 19.78 10.11 -4.87
N GLU A 169 20.12 8.82 -4.98
CA GLU A 169 19.39 7.85 -5.82
C GLU A 169 18.18 7.24 -5.08
N VAL A 170 17.97 7.62 -3.81
CA VAL A 170 16.86 7.19 -2.97
C VAL A 170 15.91 8.36 -2.79
N LEU A 171 14.72 8.25 -3.37
CA LEU A 171 13.59 9.15 -3.13
C LEU A 171 12.80 8.68 -1.90
N ILE A 172 12.26 9.63 -1.14
CA ILE A 172 11.49 9.37 0.08
C ILE A 172 10.12 9.99 -0.05
N GLU A 173 9.08 9.25 0.30
CA GLU A 173 7.70 9.73 0.37
C GLU A 173 7.10 9.38 1.74
N SER A 174 6.26 10.28 2.26
CA SER A 174 5.61 10.09 3.55
C SER A 174 4.18 10.61 3.51
N THR A 175 3.24 9.83 4.04
CA THR A 175 1.81 10.18 4.11
C THR A 175 1.24 9.90 5.51
N GLY A 176 0.22 10.66 5.92
CA GLY A 176 -0.43 10.54 7.23
C GLY A 176 -0.46 11.83 8.04
N VAL A 177 -0.29 11.72 9.36
CA VAL A 177 -0.50 12.85 10.28
C VAL A 177 0.56 13.95 10.09
N ILE A 178 0.11 15.20 10.00
CA ILE A 178 0.95 16.42 9.91
C ILE A 178 1.40 16.84 11.32
N GLY A 179 2.60 17.41 11.44
CA GLY A 179 3.16 17.91 12.70
C GLY A 179 3.82 16.82 13.56
N GLN A 180 3.83 15.58 13.09
CA GLN A 180 4.51 14.46 13.74
C GLN A 180 5.72 14.03 12.92
N ARG A 181 6.86 13.89 13.60
CA ARG A 181 8.06 13.26 13.01
C ARG A 181 7.83 11.78 12.80
N ILE A 182 8.51 11.20 11.83
CA ILE A 182 8.50 9.75 11.64
C ILE A 182 9.02 9.05 12.90
N LYS A 183 8.53 7.85 13.19
CA LYS A 183 9.10 6.98 14.24
C LYS A 183 10.45 6.43 13.76
N LYS A 184 11.48 7.28 13.76
CA LYS A 184 12.76 7.02 13.08
C LYS A 184 13.41 5.70 13.47
N GLU A 185 13.45 5.36 14.76
CA GLU A 185 14.09 4.12 15.21
C GLU A 185 13.39 2.88 14.63
N ALA A 186 12.06 2.82 14.72
CA ALA A 186 11.27 1.74 14.12
C ALA A 186 11.47 1.68 12.59
N PHE A 187 11.44 2.84 11.93
CA PHE A 187 11.68 2.98 10.51
C PHE A 187 13.05 2.40 10.10
N LEU A 188 14.14 2.86 10.72
CA LEU A 188 15.49 2.42 10.39
C LEU A 188 15.73 0.94 10.70
N ASN A 189 15.23 0.45 11.84
CA ASN A 189 15.37 -0.95 12.25
C ASN A 189 14.62 -1.91 11.31
N SER A 190 13.60 -1.42 10.61
CA SER A 190 12.80 -2.23 9.69
C SER A 190 13.42 -2.36 8.29
N LEU A 191 14.34 -1.47 7.89
CA LEU A 191 14.90 -1.43 6.54
C LEU A 191 15.58 -2.74 6.08
N PRO A 192 16.41 -3.43 6.91
CA PRO A 192 17.02 -4.68 6.47
C PRO A 192 16.00 -5.76 6.12
N LYS A 193 14.91 -5.85 6.88
CA LYS A 193 13.81 -6.79 6.61
C LYS A 193 13.07 -6.40 5.33
N LEU A 194 12.79 -5.11 5.14
CA LEU A 194 12.11 -4.61 3.93
C LEU A 194 12.89 -4.92 2.66
N VAL A 195 14.21 -4.68 2.67
CA VAL A 195 15.09 -4.98 1.53
C VAL A 195 15.08 -6.48 1.20
N ASN A 196 15.10 -7.35 2.21
CA ASN A 196 15.04 -8.80 2.02
C ASN A 196 13.70 -9.31 1.45
N LEU A 197 12.63 -8.51 1.53
CA LEU A 197 11.31 -8.85 0.98
C LEU A 197 11.11 -8.40 -0.47
N LEU A 198 12.06 -7.63 -1.05
CA LEU A 198 11.94 -7.13 -2.42
C LEU A 198 11.73 -8.25 -3.42
N SER A 199 10.62 -8.17 -4.15
CA SER A 199 10.21 -9.18 -5.12
C SER A 199 9.78 -8.53 -6.43
N PRO A 200 10.11 -9.12 -7.61
CA PRO A 200 9.56 -8.70 -8.89
C PRO A 200 8.16 -9.27 -9.15
N THR A 201 7.55 -9.96 -8.17
CA THR A 201 6.24 -10.61 -8.35
C THR A 201 5.08 -9.62 -8.20
N ILE A 202 3.88 -10.09 -8.56
CA ILE A 202 2.63 -9.34 -8.41
C ILE A 202 2.38 -9.05 -6.92
N GLU A 203 2.60 -10.05 -6.05
CA GLU A 203 2.40 -9.93 -4.60
C GLU A 203 3.35 -8.89 -3.97
N GLY A 204 4.57 -8.75 -4.51
CA GLY A 204 5.51 -7.71 -4.10
C GLY A 204 4.98 -6.31 -4.40
N ALA A 205 4.42 -6.10 -5.60
CA ALA A 205 3.79 -4.84 -5.97
C ALA A 205 2.50 -4.56 -5.18
N ASP A 206 1.67 -5.57 -4.98
CA ASP A 206 0.40 -5.45 -4.25
C ASP A 206 0.64 -5.15 -2.76
N SER A 207 1.61 -5.81 -2.13
CA SER A 207 1.99 -5.53 -0.74
C SER A 207 2.48 -4.08 -0.57
N ALA A 208 3.26 -3.56 -1.53
CA ALA A 208 3.66 -2.15 -1.55
C ALA A 208 2.46 -1.22 -1.69
N ALA A 209 1.51 -1.52 -2.60
CA ALA A 209 0.29 -0.73 -2.78
C ALA A 209 -0.59 -0.69 -1.51
N VAL A 210 -0.64 -1.79 -0.75
CA VAL A 210 -1.33 -1.86 0.54
C VAL A 210 -0.63 -1.00 1.59
N ALA A 211 0.70 -1.07 1.67
CA ALA A 211 1.48 -0.40 2.72
C ALA A 211 1.44 1.14 2.66
N ILE A 212 1.23 1.73 1.47
CA ILE A 212 1.17 3.19 1.32
C ILE A 212 -0.18 3.79 1.71
N THR A 213 -1.22 2.98 1.90
CA THR A 213 -2.57 3.48 2.21
C THR A 213 -2.63 4.19 3.57
N THR A 214 -3.53 5.15 3.73
CA THR A 214 -3.85 5.78 5.02
C THR A 214 -5.27 5.42 5.43
N THR A 215 -6.22 6.31 5.14
CA THR A 215 -7.66 6.14 5.37
C THR A 215 -8.37 5.41 4.24
N ASP A 216 -7.63 4.99 3.22
CA ASP A 216 -8.14 4.26 2.06
C ASP A 216 -8.84 2.96 2.48
N LEU A 217 -9.96 2.68 1.81
CA LEU A 217 -10.69 1.41 1.95
C LEU A 217 -10.19 0.32 0.98
N VAL A 218 -9.47 0.73 -0.07
CA VAL A 218 -8.95 -0.13 -1.13
C VAL A 218 -7.54 0.31 -1.54
N SER A 219 -6.69 -0.63 -1.92
CA SER A 219 -5.37 -0.36 -2.51
C SER A 219 -5.52 -0.04 -4.00
N LYS A 220 -4.71 0.88 -4.54
CA LYS A 220 -4.73 1.19 -5.98
C LYS A 220 -3.41 0.77 -6.61
N SER A 221 -3.50 -0.13 -7.59
CA SER A 221 -2.38 -0.65 -8.36
C SER A 221 -2.86 -0.91 -9.78
N VAL A 222 -2.11 -0.46 -10.77
CA VAL A 222 -2.42 -0.67 -12.18
C VAL A 222 -1.15 -0.91 -12.97
N ALA A 223 -1.24 -1.77 -13.99
CA ALA A 223 -0.24 -1.86 -15.02
C ALA A 223 -0.88 -2.02 -16.40
N ILE A 224 -0.22 -1.45 -17.40
CA ILE A 224 -0.61 -1.53 -18.81
C ILE A 224 0.59 -1.94 -19.67
N GLU A 225 0.29 -2.62 -20.77
CA GLU A 225 1.23 -2.98 -21.83
C GLU A 225 0.80 -2.28 -23.13
N SER A 226 1.75 -1.69 -23.85
CA SER A 226 1.53 -1.03 -25.14
C SER A 226 2.70 -1.30 -26.08
N GLU A 227 2.55 -0.96 -27.36
CA GLU A 227 3.60 -1.06 -28.37
C GLU A 227 3.98 0.34 -28.85
N VAL A 228 5.28 0.67 -28.77
CA VAL A 228 5.83 1.94 -29.23
C VAL A 228 7.02 1.63 -30.14
N GLY A 229 6.92 2.03 -31.41
CA GLY A 229 7.98 1.79 -32.41
C GLY A 229 8.36 0.31 -32.56
N GLY A 230 7.38 -0.60 -32.51
CA GLY A 230 7.63 -2.06 -32.58
C GLY A 230 8.15 -2.69 -31.30
N THR A 231 8.34 -1.90 -30.23
CA THR A 231 8.82 -2.38 -28.93
C THR A 231 7.68 -2.42 -27.93
N ARG A 232 7.52 -3.58 -27.28
CA ARG A 232 6.58 -3.76 -26.18
C ARG A 232 7.08 -3.02 -24.93
N ILE A 233 6.28 -2.07 -24.45
CA ILE A 233 6.54 -1.31 -23.23
C ILE A 233 5.51 -1.66 -22.16
N ARG A 234 5.91 -1.54 -20.90
CA ARG A 234 5.03 -1.72 -19.75
C ARG A 234 5.13 -0.52 -18.83
N VAL A 235 3.98 -0.04 -18.38
CA VAL A 235 3.86 1.07 -17.43
C VAL A 235 3.07 0.56 -16.24
N GLY A 236 3.61 0.75 -15.05
CA GLY A 236 3.05 0.27 -13.80
C GLY A 236 3.03 1.39 -12.76
N GLY A 237 2.02 1.42 -11.91
CA GLY A 237 1.88 2.46 -10.89
C GLY A 237 1.01 2.02 -9.73
N ASN A 238 1.36 2.53 -8.55
CA ASN A 238 0.56 2.44 -7.33
C ASN A 238 0.10 3.85 -6.97
N GLY A 239 -1.06 3.96 -6.30
CA GLY A 239 -1.57 5.23 -5.80
C GLY A 239 -2.21 5.09 -4.44
N GLU A 240 -2.30 6.20 -3.72
CA GLU A 240 -3.01 6.33 -2.45
C GLU A 240 -3.84 7.60 -2.45
N GLY A 241 -4.85 7.63 -1.58
CA GLY A 241 -5.75 8.76 -1.42
C GLY A 241 -7.19 8.31 -1.25
N PHE A 242 -8.05 9.24 -0.82
CA PHE A 242 -9.46 8.96 -0.67
C PHE A 242 -10.07 8.55 -2.02
N TRP A 243 -10.71 7.39 -2.06
CA TRP A 243 -11.57 7.02 -3.18
C TRP A 243 -12.94 7.63 -2.92
N ASP A 244 -13.28 8.66 -3.69
CA ASP A 244 -14.67 8.95 -3.97
C ASP A 244 -15.12 7.95 -5.05
N ASP A 245 -16.25 7.26 -4.83
CA ASP A 245 -16.91 6.52 -5.91
C ASP A 245 -17.11 7.48 -7.09
N PRO A 246 -16.85 7.06 -8.34
CA PRO A 246 -17.17 7.90 -9.48
C PRO A 246 -18.69 8.18 -9.47
N PRO A 247 -19.12 9.42 -9.79
CA PRO A 247 -20.53 9.76 -9.87
C PRO A 247 -21.29 8.95 -10.94
#